data_AF-A0A7J3TKU9-F1
#
_entry.id   AF-A0A7J3TKU9-F1
#
_cell.length_a   1.000
_cell.length_b   1.000
_cell.length_c   1.000
_cell.angle_alpha   90.00
_cell.angle_beta   90.00
_cell.angle_gamma   90.00
#
_symmetry.space_group_name_H-M   'P 1'
#
loop_
_entity.id
_entity.type
_entity.pdbx_description
1 polymer ?
#
loop_
_entity_poly.entity_id
_entity_poly.type
_entity_poly.pdbx_seq_one_letter_code
_entity_poly.pdbx_strand_id
1 'polypeptide(L)'
;MKKIIAAVVMGVFLFGAAIAGVNNVTEETAPSTDNVIQRTYEFEKPVVREDGNYVILSLDGTKTTMQEGMPTMPYKVDVMRFPAGTKLEIEMGAIKTMEMELPAKIKPYPMYTLLTTQGRIEMREGKIYATAASYPENWIEPRITVGLYNGERVVTLSLFLYPCKYIPAENKLLYTDKIDVTIKYEPPKKPLFTKDEYDLLIIAPDSWMDELQPLKEHKEQHGIKTIIVGLDEIYSGKYFAAEGRDDAEKIKYFIKNAIEEWGIEYVMLV
;
A
#
# COMPACT_ATOMS: atom_id res chain seq x y z
N MET A 1 -19.93 32.53 20.41
CA MET A 1 -20.34 33.50 19.38
C MET A 1 -19.86 32.99 18.02
N LYS A 2 -20.77 33.00 17.03
CA LYS A 2 -20.60 32.63 15.60
C LYS A 2 -20.01 31.22 15.30
N LYS A 3 -20.92 30.26 15.12
CA LYS A 3 -20.67 28.99 14.41
C LYS A 3 -20.54 29.30 12.92
N ILE A 4 -19.39 29.04 12.31
CA ILE A 4 -19.21 29.03 10.86
C ILE A 4 -19.32 27.58 10.42
N ILE A 5 -20.39 27.26 9.71
CA ILE A 5 -20.58 25.97 9.03
C ILE A 5 -19.70 26.01 7.79
N ALA A 6 -18.57 25.30 7.81
CA ALA A 6 -17.75 25.09 6.63
C ALA A 6 -18.28 23.85 5.90
N ALA A 7 -18.98 24.05 4.79
CA ALA A 7 -19.29 23.01 3.85
C ALA A 7 -18.00 22.58 3.14
N VAL A 8 -17.52 21.37 3.44
CA VAL A 8 -16.37 20.77 2.75
C VAL A 8 -16.85 20.23 1.41
N VAL A 9 -16.61 21.00 0.35
CA VAL A 9 -16.73 20.55 -1.04
C VAL A 9 -15.55 19.63 -1.31
N MET A 10 -15.82 18.33 -1.50
CA MET A 10 -14.82 17.34 -1.89
C MET A 10 -14.47 17.55 -3.37
N GLY A 11 -13.57 18.51 -3.62
CA GLY A 11 -13.02 18.77 -4.96
C GLY A 11 -11.90 17.80 -5.27
N VAL A 12 -12.17 16.82 -6.13
CA VAL A 12 -11.12 16.07 -6.82
C VAL A 12 -10.41 17.04 -7.76
N PHE A 13 -9.23 17.52 -7.36
CA PHE A 13 -8.38 18.35 -8.21
C PHE A 13 -7.69 17.48 -9.27
N LEU A 14 -8.33 17.37 -10.44
CA LEU A 14 -7.67 17.01 -11.69
C LEU A 14 -7.39 18.31 -12.46
N PHE A 15 -6.15 18.77 -12.46
CA PHE A 15 -5.72 19.90 -13.29
C PHE A 15 -5.42 19.42 -14.72
N GLY A 16 -6.17 19.94 -15.70
CA GLY A 16 -5.93 19.85 -17.14
C GLY A 16 -6.76 20.91 -17.87
N ALA A 17 -6.13 21.74 -18.69
CA ALA A 17 -6.63 23.05 -19.13
C ALA A 17 -7.60 23.05 -20.34
N ALA A 18 -8.44 24.11 -20.38
CA ALA A 18 -9.27 24.68 -21.49
C ALA A 18 -10.48 23.83 -21.95
N ILE A 19 -11.71 24.33 -22.16
CA ILE A 19 -12.19 25.51 -22.92
C ILE A 19 -13.56 26.00 -22.36
N ALA A 20 -13.86 27.29 -22.60
CA ALA A 20 -15.07 28.04 -22.26
C ALA A 20 -16.40 27.60 -22.92
N GLY A 21 -17.53 27.87 -22.25
CA GLY A 21 -18.87 27.85 -22.84
C GLY A 21 -19.99 28.00 -21.81
N VAL A 22 -20.88 28.98 -22.03
CA VAL A 22 -21.91 29.49 -21.09
C VAL A 22 -23.23 28.70 -21.18
N ASN A 23 -23.79 28.43 -19.99
CA ASN A 23 -25.19 28.19 -19.58
C ASN A 23 -26.13 27.33 -20.44
N ASN A 24 -26.63 26.24 -19.83
CA ASN A 24 -28.07 26.08 -19.56
C ASN A 24 -28.27 25.12 -18.38
N VAL A 25 -29.09 25.57 -17.42
CA VAL A 25 -29.55 24.75 -16.29
C VAL A 25 -30.41 23.63 -16.84
N THR A 26 -29.90 22.41 -16.75
CA THR A 26 -30.67 21.19 -16.91
C THR A 26 -30.55 20.47 -15.57
N GLU A 27 -31.67 20.05 -15.01
CA GLU A 27 -31.69 19.13 -13.88
C GLU A 27 -31.01 17.83 -14.33
N GLU A 28 -29.69 17.76 -14.11
CA GLU A 28 -28.95 16.52 -14.27
C GLU A 28 -29.34 15.60 -13.13
N THR A 29 -30.23 14.67 -13.46
CA THR A 29 -30.22 13.34 -12.84
C THR A 29 -28.76 12.90 -12.80
N ALA A 30 -28.19 12.85 -11.59
CA ALA A 30 -26.79 12.50 -11.40
C ALA A 30 -26.51 11.21 -12.18
N PRO A 31 -25.60 11.22 -13.17
CA PRO A 31 -25.21 9.99 -13.81
C PRO A 31 -24.67 9.10 -12.71
N SER A 32 -25.16 7.87 -12.63
CA SER A 32 -24.45 6.81 -11.90
C SER A 32 -23.14 6.57 -12.64
N THR A 33 -22.15 7.42 -12.42
CA THR A 33 -20.79 7.17 -12.84
C THR A 33 -20.33 6.01 -11.99
N ASP A 34 -20.28 4.81 -12.57
CA ASP A 34 -19.51 3.72 -12.00
C ASP A 34 -18.13 4.29 -11.66
N ASN A 35 -17.75 4.21 -10.39
CA ASN A 35 -16.47 4.67 -9.89
C ASN A 35 -15.38 3.78 -10.48
N VAL A 36 -14.89 4.17 -11.67
CA VAL A 36 -13.96 3.38 -12.49
C VAL A 36 -12.76 4.26 -12.87
N ILE A 37 -11.56 3.72 -12.67
CA ILE A 37 -10.30 4.31 -13.15
C ILE A 37 -9.72 3.36 -14.19
N GLN A 38 -9.49 3.88 -15.40
CA GLN A 38 -8.76 3.16 -16.44
C GLN A 38 -7.33 3.69 -16.52
N ARG A 39 -6.36 2.77 -16.51
CA ARG A 39 -4.94 3.06 -16.65
C ARG A 39 -4.35 2.25 -17.78
N THR A 40 -3.56 2.91 -18.59
CA THR A 40 -2.76 2.28 -19.63
C THR A 40 -1.30 2.56 -19.33
N TYR A 41 -0.49 1.49 -19.28
CA TYR A 41 0.95 1.56 -19.10
C TYR A 41 1.63 1.08 -20.36
N GLU A 42 2.41 1.96 -20.96
CA GLU A 42 3.19 1.65 -22.16
C GLU A 42 4.65 1.44 -21.79
N PHE A 43 5.29 0.51 -22.50
CA PHE A 43 6.65 0.07 -22.27
C PHE A 43 7.37 -0.06 -23.61
N GLU A 44 8.61 0.42 -23.64
CA GLU A 44 9.46 0.20 -24.81
C GLU A 44 9.93 -1.26 -24.90
N LYS A 45 10.64 -1.58 -25.99
CA LYS A 45 11.28 -2.89 -26.10
C LYS A 45 12.41 -2.99 -25.04
N PRO A 46 12.48 -4.09 -24.27
CA PRO A 46 13.55 -4.24 -23.28
C PRO A 46 14.92 -4.35 -23.96
N VAL A 47 15.92 -3.76 -23.30
CA VAL A 47 17.33 -3.78 -23.73
C VAL A 47 18.08 -4.80 -22.90
N VAL A 48 18.71 -5.75 -23.59
CA VAL A 48 19.56 -6.81 -23.01
C VAL A 48 21.02 -6.41 -23.16
N ARG A 49 21.77 -6.47 -22.07
CA ARG A 49 23.23 -6.23 -22.06
C ARG A 49 23.95 -7.40 -21.45
N GLU A 50 25.06 -7.80 -22.05
CA GLU A 50 25.92 -8.85 -21.51
C GLU A 50 26.71 -8.33 -20.30
N ASP A 51 26.84 -9.17 -19.27
CA ASP A 51 27.61 -8.90 -18.06
C ASP A 51 28.24 -10.21 -17.55
N GLY A 52 29.46 -10.49 -18.00
CA GLY A 52 30.15 -11.75 -17.73
C GLY A 52 29.39 -12.95 -18.32
N ASN A 53 29.00 -13.88 -17.46
CA ASN A 53 28.25 -15.09 -17.86
C ASN A 53 26.72 -14.90 -17.85
N TYR A 54 26.25 -13.68 -17.59
CA TYR A 54 24.84 -13.36 -17.45
C TYR A 54 24.46 -12.22 -18.39
N VAL A 55 23.15 -11.98 -18.49
CA VAL A 55 22.61 -10.75 -19.07
C VAL A 55 21.90 -9.91 -18.01
N ILE A 56 21.93 -8.60 -18.21
CA ILE A 56 21.14 -7.62 -17.47
C ILE A 56 20.01 -7.15 -18.37
N LEU A 57 18.80 -7.21 -17.84
CA LEU A 57 17.61 -6.70 -18.50
C LEU A 57 17.31 -5.29 -18.00
N SER A 58 17.17 -4.35 -18.94
CA SER A 58 16.86 -2.95 -18.64
C SER A 58 15.70 -2.46 -19.49
N LEU A 59 14.84 -1.66 -18.87
CA LEU A 59 13.67 -1.08 -19.52
C LEU A 59 13.45 0.32 -18.92
N ASP A 60 13.31 1.33 -19.77
CA ASP A 60 13.21 2.70 -19.30
C ASP A 60 11.98 2.94 -18.44
N GLY A 61 12.10 3.84 -17.45
CA GLY A 61 11.02 4.13 -16.51
C GLY A 61 10.65 2.99 -15.56
N THR A 62 11.48 1.95 -15.43
CA THR A 62 11.27 0.82 -14.51
C THR A 62 12.34 0.75 -13.41
N LYS A 63 11.98 0.09 -12.31
CA LYS A 63 12.87 -0.32 -11.21
C LYS A 63 13.30 -1.76 -11.43
N THR A 64 14.30 -2.23 -10.69
CA THR A 64 14.79 -3.62 -10.78
C THR A 64 14.49 -4.40 -9.51
N THR A 65 14.05 -5.66 -9.63
CA THR A 65 13.82 -6.53 -8.47
C THR A 65 15.14 -6.84 -7.75
N MET A 66 15.07 -6.93 -6.42
CA MET A 66 16.25 -7.09 -5.55
C MET A 66 16.08 -8.26 -4.57
N GLN A 67 15.54 -9.38 -5.05
CA GLN A 67 15.36 -10.59 -4.25
C GLN A 67 16.56 -11.51 -4.43
N GLU A 68 17.28 -11.78 -3.34
CA GLU A 68 18.51 -12.57 -3.36
C GLU A 68 18.35 -13.91 -4.09
N GLY A 69 19.27 -14.16 -5.03
CA GLY A 69 19.31 -15.34 -5.87
C GLY A 69 18.20 -15.46 -6.90
N MET A 70 17.28 -14.49 -7.00
CA MET A 70 16.28 -14.44 -8.07
C MET A 70 16.80 -13.57 -9.24
N PRO A 71 16.33 -13.81 -10.48
CA PRO A 71 16.62 -12.95 -11.62
C PRO A 71 16.27 -11.49 -11.34
N THR A 72 17.16 -10.57 -11.69
CA THR A 72 16.90 -9.12 -11.62
C THR A 72 16.02 -8.69 -12.79
N MET A 73 14.73 -8.44 -12.51
CA MET A 73 13.70 -8.15 -13.51
C MET A 73 13.23 -6.69 -13.42
N PRO A 74 12.92 -6.03 -14.55
CA PRO A 74 12.33 -4.70 -14.54
C PRO A 74 10.86 -4.76 -14.09
N TYR A 75 10.46 -3.79 -13.28
CA TYR A 75 9.08 -3.62 -12.83
C TYR A 75 8.72 -2.15 -12.63
N LYS A 76 7.46 -1.80 -12.79
CA LYS A 76 6.91 -0.46 -12.51
C LYS A 76 5.92 -0.57 -11.36
N VAL A 77 5.85 0.47 -10.53
CA VAL A 77 4.83 0.56 -9.48
C VAL A 77 4.05 1.85 -9.68
N ASP A 78 2.73 1.72 -9.77
CA ASP A 78 1.82 2.86 -9.62
C ASP A 78 1.09 2.77 -8.28
N VAL A 79 1.00 3.89 -7.58
CA VAL A 79 0.43 3.96 -6.23
C VAL A 79 -0.72 4.95 -6.21
N MET A 80 -1.91 4.44 -5.89
CA MET A 80 -3.12 5.23 -5.74
C MET A 80 -3.62 5.16 -4.30
N ARG A 81 -4.19 6.26 -3.82
CA ARG A 81 -4.72 6.38 -2.46
C ARG A 81 -6.18 6.76 -2.51
N PHE A 82 -6.97 6.10 -1.67
CA PHE A 82 -8.42 6.26 -1.58
C PHE A 82 -8.81 6.52 -0.12
N PRO A 83 -9.99 7.13 0.13
CA PRO A 83 -10.53 7.24 1.48
C PRO A 83 -10.55 5.88 2.20
N ALA A 84 -10.31 5.89 3.50
CA ALA A 84 -10.41 4.67 4.30
C ALA A 84 -11.80 4.04 4.16
N GLY A 85 -11.85 2.72 3.96
CA GLY A 85 -13.11 1.99 3.77
C GLY A 85 -13.51 1.79 2.31
N THR A 86 -12.75 2.35 1.35
CA THR A 86 -12.97 2.08 -0.08
C THR A 86 -12.74 0.61 -0.40
N LYS A 87 -13.71 -0.02 -1.06
CA LYS A 87 -13.54 -1.35 -1.68
C LYS A 87 -12.96 -1.20 -3.07
N LEU A 88 -12.10 -2.13 -3.46
CA LEU A 88 -11.39 -2.09 -4.74
C LEU A 88 -11.51 -3.44 -5.45
N GLU A 89 -11.78 -3.39 -6.75
CA GLU A 89 -11.75 -4.52 -7.67
C GLU A 89 -10.86 -4.13 -8.86
N ILE A 90 -9.90 -5.00 -9.18
CA ILE A 90 -8.88 -4.74 -10.20
C ILE A 90 -9.04 -5.77 -11.31
N GLU A 91 -9.28 -5.29 -12.53
CA GLU A 91 -9.40 -6.09 -13.73
C GLU A 91 -8.26 -5.76 -14.68
N MET A 92 -7.63 -6.80 -15.23
CA MET A 92 -6.57 -6.66 -16.21
C MET A 92 -7.13 -6.86 -17.62
N GLY A 93 -6.74 -6.00 -18.56
CA GLY A 93 -7.05 -6.16 -19.97
C GLY A 93 -6.29 -7.32 -20.62
N ALA A 94 -6.61 -7.61 -21.89
CA ALA A 94 -5.86 -8.59 -22.67
C ALA A 94 -4.41 -8.11 -22.90
N ILE A 95 -3.44 -9.00 -22.68
CA ILE A 95 -2.02 -8.69 -22.86
C ILE A 95 -1.52 -9.30 -24.16
N LYS A 96 -0.97 -8.45 -25.03
CA LYS A 96 -0.20 -8.90 -26.18
C LYS A 96 1.21 -9.26 -25.71
N THR A 97 1.57 -10.53 -25.86
CA THR A 97 2.89 -11.04 -25.47
C THR A 97 3.79 -11.16 -26.69
N MET A 98 5.03 -10.70 -26.54
CA MET A 98 6.12 -10.86 -27.50
C MET A 98 7.22 -11.70 -26.86
N GLU A 99 8.03 -12.35 -27.69
CA GLU A 99 9.08 -13.26 -27.23
C GLU A 99 10.46 -12.78 -27.68
N MET A 100 11.46 -13.06 -26.86
CA MET A 100 12.87 -12.78 -27.14
C MET A 100 13.72 -13.90 -26.54
N GLU A 101 14.58 -14.51 -27.34
CA GLU A 101 15.62 -15.42 -26.83
C GLU A 101 16.77 -14.61 -26.22
N LEU A 102 17.29 -15.08 -25.08
CA LEU A 102 18.40 -14.46 -24.38
C LEU A 102 19.69 -15.25 -24.63
N PRO A 103 20.82 -14.58 -24.88
CA PRO A 103 22.10 -15.25 -25.13
C PRO A 103 22.67 -15.92 -23.88
N ALA A 104 22.28 -15.48 -22.68
CA ALA A 104 22.64 -16.08 -21.40
C ALA A 104 21.51 -15.89 -20.37
N LYS A 105 21.68 -16.50 -19.19
CA LYS A 105 20.73 -16.36 -18.08
C LYS A 105 20.66 -14.92 -17.59
N ILE A 106 19.49 -14.47 -17.12
CA ILE A 106 19.38 -13.17 -16.45
C ILE A 106 20.16 -13.22 -15.14
N LYS A 107 20.92 -12.17 -14.85
CA LYS A 107 21.76 -12.06 -13.66
C LYS A 107 20.91 -12.16 -12.38
N PRO A 108 21.30 -13.01 -11.40
CA PRO A 108 20.62 -13.05 -10.11
C PRO A 108 21.00 -11.84 -9.25
N TYR A 109 20.08 -11.37 -8.40
CA TYR A 109 20.42 -10.37 -7.40
C TYR A 109 21.39 -11.01 -6.37
N PRO A 110 22.53 -10.37 -6.09
CA PRO A 110 23.56 -10.97 -5.25
C PRO A 110 23.11 -11.12 -3.80
N MET A 111 23.75 -12.04 -3.09
CA MET A 111 23.58 -12.24 -1.66
C MET A 111 24.73 -11.56 -0.89
N TYR A 112 24.39 -10.97 0.26
CA TYR A 112 25.38 -10.40 1.17
C TYR A 112 25.66 -11.36 2.32
N THR A 113 26.91 -11.83 2.44
CA THR A 113 27.32 -12.65 3.58
C THR A 113 27.79 -11.76 4.74
N LEU A 114 27.03 -11.75 5.84
CA LEU A 114 27.25 -10.83 6.98
C LEU A 114 28.15 -11.36 8.10
N LEU A 115 28.97 -12.38 7.87
CA LEU A 115 29.69 -13.06 8.96
C LEU A 115 31.16 -12.65 9.18
N THR A 116 31.72 -11.71 8.42
CA THR A 116 33.06 -11.14 8.71
C THR A 116 33.16 -9.65 8.31
N THR A 117 34.18 -8.95 8.85
CA THR A 117 34.54 -7.54 8.55
C THR A 117 34.89 -7.27 7.07
N GLN A 118 34.88 -8.29 6.22
CA GLN A 118 35.03 -8.20 4.78
C GLN A 118 33.84 -8.92 4.12
N GLY A 119 32.66 -8.30 4.21
CA GLY A 119 31.46 -8.83 3.56
C GLY A 119 31.74 -9.11 2.08
N ARG A 120 31.50 -10.36 1.66
CA ARG A 120 31.66 -10.78 0.26
C ARG A 120 30.29 -10.79 -0.42
N ILE A 121 30.26 -10.17 -1.60
CA ILE A 121 29.13 -10.27 -2.52
C ILE A 121 29.27 -11.62 -3.23
N GLU A 122 28.33 -12.52 -2.99
CA GLU A 122 28.28 -13.81 -3.66
C GLU A 122 27.12 -13.83 -4.66
N MET A 123 27.40 -14.31 -5.87
CA MET A 123 26.40 -14.49 -6.89
C MET A 123 25.96 -15.96 -6.90
N ARG A 124 24.73 -16.20 -6.45
CA ARG A 124 24.18 -17.56 -6.38
C ARG A 124 22.82 -17.61 -7.06
N GLU A 125 22.66 -18.54 -8.00
CA GLU A 125 21.36 -18.83 -8.62
C GLU A 125 20.44 -19.51 -7.61
N GLY A 126 19.24 -18.96 -7.43
CA GLY A 126 18.17 -19.53 -6.64
C GLY A 126 17.45 -20.67 -7.38
N LYS A 127 16.50 -21.30 -6.69
CA LYS A 127 15.76 -22.47 -7.21
C LYS A 127 15.01 -22.19 -8.52
N ILE A 128 14.60 -20.94 -8.75
CA ILE A 128 13.83 -20.54 -9.93
C ILE A 128 14.56 -20.83 -11.25
N TYR A 129 15.90 -20.78 -11.25
CA TYR A 129 16.73 -21.02 -12.43
C TYR A 129 16.67 -22.46 -12.96
N ALA A 130 16.19 -23.41 -12.15
CA ALA A 130 16.00 -24.81 -12.54
C ALA A 130 14.56 -25.10 -13.02
N THR A 131 13.71 -24.07 -13.13
CA THR A 131 12.29 -24.23 -13.46
C THR A 131 11.97 -23.70 -14.85
N ALA A 132 10.94 -24.28 -15.47
CA ALA A 132 10.31 -23.76 -16.69
C ALA A 132 9.15 -22.78 -16.39
N ALA A 133 8.95 -22.42 -15.12
CA ALA A 133 7.92 -21.45 -14.74
C ALA A 133 8.39 -20.02 -15.10
N SER A 134 7.47 -19.18 -15.54
CA SER A 134 7.75 -17.77 -15.78
C SER A 134 7.96 -17.02 -14.47
N TYR A 135 9.00 -16.19 -14.41
CA TYR A 135 9.29 -15.29 -13.29
C TYR A 135 9.38 -13.83 -13.76
N PRO A 136 8.62 -12.90 -13.17
CA PRO A 136 7.54 -13.13 -12.20
C PRO A 136 6.37 -13.91 -12.81
N GLU A 137 5.54 -14.52 -11.96
CA GLU A 137 4.41 -15.35 -12.40
C GLU A 137 3.31 -14.51 -13.04
N ASN A 138 2.98 -13.36 -12.44
CA ASN A 138 1.90 -12.49 -12.88
C ASN A 138 2.44 -11.25 -13.60
N TRP A 139 1.68 -10.71 -14.56
CA TRP A 139 2.00 -9.42 -15.20
C TRP A 139 1.67 -8.25 -14.28
N ILE A 140 0.73 -8.45 -13.36
CA ILE A 140 0.30 -7.46 -12.37
C ILE A 140 0.14 -8.17 -11.03
N GLU A 141 0.62 -7.55 -9.97
CA GLU A 141 0.39 -7.96 -8.59
C GLU A 141 -0.18 -6.76 -7.82
N PRO A 142 -1.52 -6.67 -7.66
CA PRO A 142 -2.13 -5.61 -6.86
C PRO A 142 -1.91 -5.88 -5.37
N ARG A 143 -1.48 -4.87 -4.63
CA ARG A 143 -1.40 -4.91 -3.17
C ARG A 143 -2.25 -3.79 -2.58
N ILE A 144 -3.22 -4.17 -1.74
CA ILE A 144 -4.09 -3.24 -1.02
C ILE A 144 -3.64 -3.21 0.44
N THR A 145 -3.34 -2.03 0.94
CA THR A 145 -2.94 -1.80 2.34
C THR A 145 -3.73 -0.65 2.93
N VAL A 146 -3.95 -0.66 4.24
CA VAL A 146 -4.53 0.47 4.97
C VAL A 146 -3.46 1.05 5.88
N GLY A 147 -3.34 2.37 5.90
CA GLY A 147 -2.33 3.03 6.72
C GLY A 147 -2.55 4.54 6.81
N LEU A 148 -1.60 5.22 7.44
CA LEU A 148 -1.59 6.68 7.52
C LEU A 148 -0.78 7.28 6.36
N TYR A 149 -1.33 8.30 5.73
CA TYR A 149 -0.64 9.12 4.75
C TYR A 149 -0.97 10.59 5.02
N ASN A 150 0.06 11.40 5.30
CA ASN A 150 -0.09 12.81 5.70
C ASN A 150 -1.09 13.04 6.85
N GLY A 151 -1.11 12.13 7.83
CA GLY A 151 -2.01 12.20 8.98
C GLY A 151 -3.40 11.61 8.75
N GLU A 152 -3.79 11.34 7.50
CA GLU A 152 -5.10 10.77 7.17
C GLU A 152 -5.01 9.25 6.97
N ARG A 153 -6.02 8.53 7.43
CA ARG A 153 -6.15 7.09 7.17
C ARG A 153 -6.64 6.88 5.74
N VAL A 154 -5.88 6.13 4.95
CA VAL A 154 -6.15 5.89 3.54
C VAL A 154 -6.02 4.41 3.19
N VAL A 155 -6.81 3.96 2.22
CA VAL A 155 -6.55 2.71 1.50
C VAL A 155 -5.55 3.01 0.39
N THR A 156 -4.43 2.30 0.35
CA THR A 156 -3.42 2.43 -0.70
C THR A 156 -3.44 1.19 -1.59
N LEU A 157 -3.63 1.41 -2.89
CA LEU A 157 -3.46 0.41 -3.94
C LEU A 157 -2.09 0.60 -4.58
N SER A 158 -1.22 -0.39 -4.44
CA SER A 158 0.05 -0.46 -5.17
C SER A 158 -0.08 -1.50 -6.28
N LEU A 159 0.00 -1.06 -7.53
CA LEU A 159 0.02 -1.93 -8.69
C LEU A 159 1.46 -2.22 -9.09
N PHE A 160 1.95 -3.41 -8.77
CA PHE A 160 3.24 -3.88 -9.25
C PHE A 160 3.04 -4.45 -10.66
N LEU A 161 3.62 -3.79 -11.65
CA LEU A 161 3.52 -4.12 -13.07
C LEU A 161 4.85 -4.74 -13.51
N TYR A 162 4.80 -5.93 -14.07
CA TYR A 162 5.97 -6.69 -14.51
C TYR A 162 5.94 -6.81 -16.05
N PRO A 163 6.46 -5.83 -16.80
CA PRO A 163 6.39 -5.80 -18.27
C PRO A 163 7.25 -6.89 -18.94
N CYS A 164 8.02 -7.64 -18.15
CA CYS A 164 8.90 -8.70 -18.61
C CYS A 164 8.80 -9.91 -17.67
N LYS A 165 8.72 -11.10 -18.26
CA LYS A 165 8.74 -12.40 -17.58
C LYS A 165 9.80 -13.29 -18.19
N TYR A 166 10.60 -13.91 -17.35
CA TYR A 166 11.70 -14.77 -17.74
C TYR A 166 11.35 -16.23 -17.50
N ILE A 167 11.63 -17.09 -18.48
CA ILE A 167 11.53 -18.55 -18.39
C ILE A 167 12.96 -19.09 -18.34
N PRO A 168 13.48 -19.45 -17.15
CA PRO A 168 14.90 -19.75 -16.99
C PRO A 168 15.37 -21.00 -17.72
N ALA A 169 14.58 -22.08 -17.72
CA ALA A 169 14.93 -23.33 -18.40
C ALA A 169 15.14 -23.18 -19.91
N GLU A 170 14.52 -22.18 -20.53
CA GLU A 170 14.56 -21.93 -21.97
C GLU A 170 15.43 -20.71 -22.35
N ASN A 171 15.97 -19.98 -21.37
CA ASN A 171 16.59 -18.66 -21.57
C ASN A 171 15.73 -17.72 -22.43
N LYS A 172 14.42 -17.74 -22.17
CA LYS A 172 13.42 -17.03 -22.96
C LYS A 172 12.78 -15.91 -22.16
N LEU A 173 12.61 -14.75 -22.78
CA LEU A 173 11.91 -13.60 -22.23
C LEU A 173 10.58 -13.42 -22.94
N LEU A 174 9.51 -13.35 -22.16
CA LEU A 174 8.21 -12.85 -22.58
C LEU A 174 8.12 -11.39 -22.16
N TYR A 175 7.72 -10.50 -23.05
CA TYR A 175 7.53 -9.09 -22.71
C TYR A 175 6.29 -8.51 -23.39
N THR A 176 5.81 -7.39 -22.87
CA THR A 176 4.67 -6.67 -23.44
C THR A 176 5.01 -5.18 -23.55
N ASP A 177 4.47 -4.55 -24.59
CA ASP A 177 4.55 -3.10 -24.83
C ASP A 177 3.43 -2.33 -24.11
N LYS A 178 2.38 -3.03 -23.66
CA LYS A 178 1.20 -2.38 -23.11
C LYS A 178 0.49 -3.24 -22.07
N ILE A 179 0.14 -2.61 -20.94
CA ILE A 179 -0.72 -3.20 -19.91
C ILE A 179 -1.88 -2.24 -19.65
N ASP A 180 -3.10 -2.70 -19.91
CA ASP A 180 -4.34 -1.99 -19.58
C ASP A 180 -4.93 -2.53 -18.27
N VAL A 181 -5.30 -1.64 -17.37
CA VAL A 181 -5.86 -1.96 -16.05
C VAL A 181 -7.12 -1.13 -15.80
N THR A 182 -8.17 -1.81 -15.40
CA THR A 182 -9.43 -1.19 -14.94
C THR A 182 -9.55 -1.39 -13.44
N ILE A 183 -9.78 -0.31 -12.71
CA ILE A 183 -9.93 -0.32 -11.26
C ILE A 183 -11.32 0.18 -10.95
N LYS A 184 -12.17 -0.71 -10.46
CA LYS A 184 -13.49 -0.36 -9.93
C LYS A 184 -13.35 -0.10 -8.44
N TYR A 185 -13.93 0.98 -7.95
CA TYR A 185 -13.83 1.33 -6.54
C TYR A 185 -15.18 1.76 -5.94
N GLU A 186 -15.43 1.43 -4.68
CA GLU A 186 -16.63 1.87 -3.97
C GLU A 186 -16.20 2.61 -2.71
N PRO A 187 -16.20 3.96 -2.70
CA PRO A 187 -15.96 4.73 -1.49
C PRO A 187 -17.01 4.43 -0.42
N PRO A 188 -16.67 4.54 0.88
CA PRO A 188 -17.64 4.31 1.93
C PRO A 188 -18.74 5.39 1.89
N LYS A 189 -19.99 4.99 2.16
CA LYS A 189 -21.14 5.92 2.19
C LYS A 189 -21.03 7.00 3.28
N LYS A 190 -20.26 6.72 4.33
CA LYS A 190 -19.95 7.63 5.42
C LYS A 190 -18.45 7.52 5.73
N PRO A 191 -17.76 8.63 6.06
CA PRO A 191 -16.38 8.54 6.50
C PRO A 191 -16.28 7.66 7.74
N LEU A 192 -15.30 6.76 7.79
CA LEU A 192 -15.15 5.79 8.88
C LEU A 192 -14.67 6.44 10.18
N PHE A 193 -13.73 7.39 10.08
CA PHE A 193 -13.09 8.01 11.25
C PHE A 193 -13.65 9.42 11.46
N THR A 194 -14.82 9.51 12.09
CA THR A 194 -15.51 10.78 12.39
C THR A 194 -15.63 11.06 13.89
N LYS A 195 -15.16 10.12 14.70
CA LYS A 195 -15.19 10.20 16.15
C LYS A 195 -14.05 11.09 16.61
N ASP A 196 -14.28 11.77 17.73
CA ASP A 196 -13.37 12.79 18.28
C ASP A 196 -13.49 12.80 19.81
N GLU A 197 -13.62 11.62 20.42
CA GLU A 197 -13.78 11.47 21.87
C GLU A 197 -12.45 11.63 22.60
N TYR A 198 -11.39 10.99 22.09
CA TYR A 198 -10.03 11.07 22.61
C TYR A 198 -9.03 11.14 21.46
N ASP A 199 -7.94 11.88 21.67
CA ASP A 199 -6.83 12.01 20.72
C ASP A 199 -5.71 11.01 21.06
N LEU A 200 -5.41 10.85 22.36
CA LEU A 200 -4.33 10.01 22.88
C LEU A 200 -4.87 8.89 23.78
N LEU A 201 -4.51 7.66 23.45
CA LEU A 201 -4.69 6.48 24.27
C LEU A 201 -3.36 6.08 24.93
N ILE A 202 -3.35 6.00 26.25
CA ILE A 202 -2.23 5.46 27.04
C ILE A 202 -2.64 4.08 27.54
N ILE A 203 -1.87 3.05 27.20
CA ILE A 203 -2.07 1.68 27.72
C ILE A 203 -0.90 1.38 28.66
N ALA A 204 -1.22 0.99 29.89
CA ALA A 204 -0.23 0.71 30.92
C ALA A 204 -0.70 -0.42 31.85
N PRO A 205 0.22 -1.09 32.56
CA PRO A 205 -0.14 -1.92 33.71
C PRO A 205 -1.00 -1.13 34.71
N ASP A 206 -2.00 -1.78 35.30
CA ASP A 206 -2.96 -1.15 36.21
C ASP A 206 -2.26 -0.50 37.43
N SER A 207 -1.13 -1.06 37.86
CA SER A 207 -0.31 -0.52 38.95
C SER A 207 0.31 0.84 38.67
N TRP A 208 0.33 1.30 37.41
CA TRP A 208 0.95 2.57 37.00
C TRP A 208 -0.08 3.67 36.67
N MET A 209 -1.38 3.37 36.80
CA MET A 209 -2.43 4.31 36.40
C MET A 209 -2.42 5.60 37.21
N ASP A 210 -2.07 5.53 38.50
CA ASP A 210 -2.02 6.69 39.39
C ASP A 210 -0.81 7.58 39.05
N GLU A 211 0.37 6.99 38.79
CA GLU A 211 1.57 7.76 38.40
C GLU A 211 1.45 8.40 37.02
N LEU A 212 0.55 7.91 36.16
CA LEU A 212 0.31 8.47 34.83
C LEU A 212 -0.70 9.62 34.81
N GLN A 213 -1.43 9.88 35.89
CA GLN A 213 -2.41 10.99 35.95
C GLN A 213 -1.77 12.37 35.65
N PRO A 214 -0.61 12.73 36.22
CA PRO A 214 0.02 14.02 35.91
C PRO A 214 0.35 14.19 34.42
N LEU A 215 0.69 13.10 33.72
CA LEU A 215 0.94 13.14 32.29
C LEU A 215 -0.35 13.37 31.50
N LYS A 216 -1.44 12.67 31.86
CA LYS A 216 -2.76 12.90 31.28
C LYS A 216 -3.19 14.36 31.45
N GLU A 217 -3.15 14.88 32.68
CA GLU A 217 -3.52 16.26 32.98
C GLU A 217 -2.70 17.26 32.16
N HIS A 218 -1.39 17.05 32.06
CA HIS A 218 -0.52 17.88 31.23
C HIS A 218 -0.95 17.85 29.76
N LYS A 219 -1.26 16.68 29.19
CA LYS A 219 -1.70 16.55 27.79
C LYS A 219 -3.03 17.25 27.54
N GLU A 220 -3.99 17.08 28.45
CA GLU A 220 -5.30 17.73 28.37
C GLU A 220 -5.20 19.26 28.49
N GLN A 221 -4.31 19.78 29.35
CA GLN A 221 -4.01 21.22 29.43
C GLN A 221 -3.47 21.80 28.13
N HIS A 222 -2.83 20.98 27.30
CA HIS A 222 -2.33 21.36 25.98
C HIS A 222 -3.30 21.00 24.84
N GLY A 223 -4.56 20.68 25.17
CA GLY A 223 -5.62 20.44 24.19
C GLY A 223 -5.63 19.04 23.58
N ILE A 224 -4.94 18.06 24.19
CA ILE A 224 -4.92 16.67 23.75
C ILE A 224 -5.81 15.84 24.70
N LYS A 225 -7.02 15.49 24.24
CA LYS A 225 -7.97 14.66 25.00
C LYS A 225 -7.36 13.28 25.21
N THR A 226 -7.14 12.91 26.47
CA THR A 226 -6.30 11.75 26.79
C THR A 226 -7.06 10.75 27.67
N ILE A 227 -6.99 9.48 27.31
CA ILE A 227 -7.50 8.38 28.13
C ILE A 227 -6.37 7.44 28.53
N ILE A 228 -6.35 7.03 29.80
CA ILE A 228 -5.48 5.97 30.31
C ILE A 228 -6.35 4.74 30.48
N VAL A 229 -5.90 3.60 29.95
CA VAL A 229 -6.60 2.31 30.04
C VAL A 229 -5.62 1.27 30.58
N GLY A 230 -6.04 0.56 31.63
CA GLY A 230 -5.30 -0.52 32.25
C GLY A 230 -5.34 -1.81 31.43
N LEU A 231 -4.33 -2.68 31.58
CA LEU A 231 -4.31 -3.98 30.91
C LEU A 231 -5.49 -4.86 31.35
N ASP A 232 -5.83 -4.88 32.63
CA ASP A 232 -6.97 -5.64 33.15
C ASP A 232 -8.29 -5.13 32.56
N GLU A 233 -8.42 -3.83 32.33
CA GLU A 233 -9.60 -3.23 31.68
C GLU A 233 -9.77 -3.68 30.23
N ILE A 234 -8.65 -3.82 29.50
CA ILE A 234 -8.64 -4.35 28.12
C ILE A 234 -9.06 -5.82 28.14
N TYR A 235 -8.43 -6.63 28.98
CA TYR A 235 -8.63 -8.08 28.99
C TYR A 235 -10.00 -8.50 29.55
N SER A 236 -10.56 -7.72 30.47
CA SER A 236 -11.92 -7.91 30.99
C SER A 236 -13.01 -7.41 30.05
N GLY A 237 -12.64 -6.67 29.00
CA GLY A 237 -13.57 -6.12 28.03
C GLY A 237 -14.42 -4.97 28.58
N LYS A 238 -13.85 -4.13 29.46
CA LYS A 238 -14.54 -3.01 30.11
C LYS A 238 -15.14 -2.02 29.10
N TYR A 239 -14.41 -1.74 28.02
CA TYR A 239 -14.80 -0.75 27.00
C TYR A 239 -15.28 -1.37 25.70
N PHE A 240 -14.61 -2.44 25.26
CA PHE A 240 -14.93 -3.20 24.06
C PHE A 240 -14.92 -4.68 24.41
N ALA A 241 -15.63 -5.51 23.64
CA ALA A 241 -15.50 -6.95 23.77
C ALA A 241 -14.03 -7.37 23.64
N ALA A 242 -13.54 -8.18 24.58
CA ALA A 242 -12.16 -8.68 24.53
C ALA A 242 -12.04 -9.74 23.41
N GLU A 243 -11.50 -9.33 22.27
CA GLU A 243 -11.27 -10.17 21.10
C GLU A 243 -9.79 -10.46 20.92
N GLY A 244 -9.42 -11.68 20.51
CA GLY A 244 -8.03 -12.05 20.24
C GLY A 244 -7.62 -13.37 20.90
N ARG A 245 -6.66 -14.07 20.28
CA ARG A 245 -6.19 -15.39 20.76
C ARG A 245 -5.26 -15.27 21.95
N ASP A 246 -4.46 -14.22 22.00
CA ASP A 246 -3.50 -13.93 23.05
C ASP A 246 -3.59 -12.44 23.46
N ASP A 247 -2.83 -12.07 24.49
CA ASP A 247 -2.92 -10.74 25.09
C ASP A 247 -2.39 -9.63 24.17
N ALA A 248 -1.40 -9.92 23.33
CA ALA A 248 -0.91 -8.96 22.33
C ALA A 248 -1.97 -8.71 21.25
N GLU A 249 -2.66 -9.77 20.82
CA GLU A 249 -3.75 -9.68 19.88
C GLU A 249 -4.97 -8.94 20.48
N LYS A 250 -5.26 -9.13 21.76
CA LYS A 250 -6.30 -8.35 22.47
C LYS A 250 -5.99 -6.86 22.48
N ILE A 251 -4.75 -6.48 22.79
CA ILE A 251 -4.31 -5.07 22.73
C ILE A 251 -4.45 -4.52 21.30
N LYS A 252 -4.04 -5.29 20.28
CA LYS A 252 -4.19 -4.91 18.87
C LYS A 252 -5.65 -4.61 18.51
N TYR A 253 -6.60 -5.47 18.90
CA TYR A 253 -8.02 -5.25 18.64
C TYR A 253 -8.61 -4.10 19.45
N PHE A 254 -8.17 -3.94 20.70
CA PHE A 254 -8.55 -2.78 21.51
C PHE A 254 -8.15 -1.46 20.85
N ILE A 255 -6.90 -1.33 20.39
CA ILE A 255 -6.43 -0.14 19.69
C ILE A 255 -7.23 0.10 18.40
N LYS A 256 -7.52 -0.95 17.62
CA LYS A 256 -8.37 -0.85 16.43
C LYS A 256 -9.75 -0.27 16.78
N ASN A 257 -10.40 -0.78 17.82
CA ASN A 257 -11.73 -0.33 18.24
C ASN A 257 -11.69 1.10 18.80
N ALA A 258 -10.67 1.44 19.58
CA ALA A 258 -10.46 2.80 20.08
C ALA A 258 -10.28 3.80 18.91
N ILE A 259 -9.56 3.41 17.86
CA ILE A 259 -9.45 4.23 16.63
C ILE A 259 -10.81 4.44 15.96
N GLU A 260 -11.61 3.38 15.83
CA GLU A 260 -12.89 3.42 15.10
C GLU A 260 -14.02 4.10 15.89
N GLU A 261 -14.10 3.86 17.20
CA GLU A 261 -15.20 4.30 18.06
C GLU A 261 -14.90 5.58 18.85
N TRP A 262 -13.63 5.83 19.20
CA TRP A 262 -13.21 7.02 19.94
C TRP A 262 -12.48 8.06 19.08
N GLY A 263 -11.91 7.66 17.94
CA GLY A 263 -11.18 8.58 17.07
C GLY A 263 -9.70 8.73 17.40
N ILE A 264 -9.11 7.78 18.13
CA ILE A 264 -7.70 7.84 18.55
C ILE A 264 -6.74 8.14 17.38
N GLU A 265 -5.84 9.11 17.60
CA GLU A 265 -4.75 9.47 16.69
C GLU A 265 -3.40 8.93 17.18
N TYR A 266 -3.18 8.94 18.50
CA TYR A 266 -1.92 8.58 19.13
C TYR A 266 -2.10 7.45 20.16
N VAL A 267 -1.13 6.52 20.18
CA VAL A 267 -1.08 5.46 21.18
C VAL A 267 0.28 5.49 21.87
N MET A 268 0.29 5.45 23.20
CA MET A 268 1.47 5.28 24.03
C MET A 268 1.35 3.98 24.82
N LEU A 269 2.32 3.08 24.65
CA LEU A 269 2.46 1.89 25.48
C LEU A 269 3.54 2.18 26.53
N VAL A 270 3.24 1.97 27.79
CA VAL A 270 4.14 2.22 28.94
C VAL A 270 4.65 0.90 29.50
#